data_AF-A0A950K3Z6-F1
#
_entry.id   AF-A0A950K3Z6-F1
#
_cell.length_a   1.000
_cell.length_b   1.000
_cell.length_c   1.000
_cell.angle_alpha   90.00
_cell.angle_beta   90.00
_cell.angle_gamma   90.00
#
_symmetry.space_group_name_H-M   'P 1'
#
loop_
_entity.id
_entity.type
_entity.pdbx_description
1 polymer ?
#
loop_
_entity_poly.entity_id
_entity_poly.type
_entity_poly.pdbx_seq_one_letter_code
_entity_poly.pdbx_strand_id
1 'polypeptide(L)'
;MNRPAILSAVVASLLLTTPAPAYIDGGGWRVTLPEILSEFRTVTLVEVDKVDLARGGFRFKLGKPLKGKPDLKDLKLQLSWGDAGAPFKDMEAGRVAVHFTQSCDPKLLPAGTTPAFENLIAQRACLTFLDGSWFHTMPGTDGWQSGTVRRDFEQVFVGTTAELTDAVAKLLRDQDVTVRCRRRQNAAEIQWVRYSLKAPNNKLLARAPSAPAASSRPVADWIAELKDASSLVRAQAALALAELGPAGRVAEPALTPALRDADPEVRYAAVVALGATVPEAQTAVDGLARA
;
A
#
# COMPACT_ATOMS: atom_id res chain seq x y z
N MET A 1 -11.30 24.21 42.29
CA MET A 1 -11.15 22.74 42.48
C MET A 1 -11.04 22.06 41.11
N ASN A 2 -9.89 21.43 40.85
CA ASN A 2 -9.56 20.38 39.87
C ASN A 2 -10.22 20.35 38.48
N ARG A 3 -9.67 21.14 37.55
CA ARG A 3 -9.81 20.91 36.09
C ARG A 3 -8.51 20.90 35.22
N PRO A 4 -7.25 20.90 35.74
CA PRO A 4 -6.08 20.81 34.85
C PRO A 4 -5.62 19.37 34.56
N ALA A 5 -6.09 18.35 35.31
CA ALA A 5 -5.56 16.99 35.18
C ALA A 5 -6.11 16.18 33.99
N ILE A 6 -7.32 16.50 33.51
CA ILE A 6 -7.99 15.69 32.46
C ILE A 6 -7.49 16.07 31.06
N LEU A 7 -7.26 17.35 30.77
CA LEU A 7 -6.71 17.79 29.48
C LEU A 7 -5.27 17.30 29.26
N SER A 8 -4.45 17.28 30.32
CA SER A 8 -3.07 16.81 30.23
C SER A 8 -3.00 15.29 30.01
N ALA A 9 -3.98 14.52 30.49
CA ALA A 9 -4.04 13.07 30.32
C ALA A 9 -4.50 12.64 28.92
N VAL A 10 -5.38 13.41 28.27
CA VAL A 10 -5.83 13.15 26.89
C VAL A 10 -4.73 13.48 25.89
N VAL A 11 -4.03 14.62 26.06
CA VAL A 11 -2.88 14.99 25.22
C VAL A 11 -1.69 14.06 25.44
N ALA A 12 -1.44 13.62 26.67
CA ALA A 12 -0.43 12.60 26.95
C ALA A 12 -0.81 11.22 26.36
N SER A 13 -2.09 10.86 26.31
CA SER A 13 -2.53 9.60 25.66
C SER A 13 -2.41 9.64 24.14
N LEU A 14 -2.51 10.83 23.52
CA LEU A 14 -2.26 11.05 22.09
C LEU A 14 -0.77 11.10 21.73
N LEU A 15 0.11 11.41 22.69
CA LEU A 15 1.57 11.52 22.49
C LEU A 15 2.38 10.31 23.03
N LEU A 16 1.81 9.52 23.95
CA LEU A 16 2.45 8.32 24.53
C LEU A 16 1.95 7.01 23.94
N THR A 17 0.99 7.05 23.02
CA THR A 17 0.73 5.91 22.16
C THR A 17 1.79 5.92 21.08
N THR A 18 2.59 4.85 20.99
CA THR A 18 3.24 4.47 19.73
C THR A 18 2.27 4.79 18.61
N PRO A 19 2.65 5.55 17.55
CA PRO A 19 1.68 6.02 16.57
C PRO A 19 0.87 4.81 16.14
N ALA A 20 -0.42 4.81 16.48
CA ALA A 20 -1.33 3.78 15.99
C ALA A 20 -1.10 3.75 14.48
N PRO A 21 -0.89 2.57 13.87
CA PRO A 21 -0.59 2.50 12.45
C PRO A 21 -1.65 3.31 11.73
N ALA A 22 -1.22 4.31 10.95
CA ALA A 22 -2.12 5.14 10.15
C ALA A 22 -2.58 4.25 9.00
N TYR A 23 -3.46 3.33 9.34
CA TYR A 23 -3.91 2.23 8.50
C TYR A 23 -5.38 2.51 8.21
N ILE A 24 -5.61 3.13 7.06
CA ILE A 24 -6.94 3.59 6.65
C ILE A 24 -7.32 2.81 5.40
N ASP A 25 -7.79 1.58 5.60
CA ASP A 25 -8.80 1.01 4.73
C ASP A 25 -9.92 0.39 5.59
N GLY A 26 -11.15 0.51 5.11
CA GLY A 26 -12.35 0.01 5.81
C GLY A 26 -12.53 -1.50 5.72
N GLY A 27 -11.46 -2.31 5.71
CA GLY A 27 -11.56 -3.71 5.32
C GLY A 27 -10.38 -4.64 5.66
N GLY A 28 -9.68 -4.42 6.78
CA GLY A 28 -9.02 -5.50 7.54
C GLY A 28 -7.76 -6.18 6.97
N TRP A 29 -7.27 -5.86 5.76
CA TRP A 29 -6.14 -6.57 5.13
C TRP A 29 -4.76 -5.89 5.30
N ARG A 30 -4.08 -6.18 6.41
CA ARG A 30 -2.94 -5.41 6.94
C ARG A 30 -1.57 -5.75 6.36
N VAL A 31 -1.38 -5.76 5.04
CA VAL A 31 -0.05 -5.95 4.43
C VAL A 31 0.29 -4.76 3.56
N THR A 32 1.51 -4.26 3.67
CA THR A 32 2.05 -3.20 2.79
C THR A 32 3.24 -3.70 1.98
N LEU A 33 3.61 -2.96 0.93
CA LEU A 33 4.81 -3.28 0.16
C LEU A 33 6.09 -3.17 1.02
N PRO A 34 6.28 -2.13 1.86
CA PRO A 34 7.37 -2.09 2.84
C PRO A 34 7.44 -3.29 3.80
N GLU A 35 6.30 -3.79 4.29
CA GLU A 35 6.25 -4.98 5.15
C GLU A 35 6.76 -6.20 4.39
N ILE A 36 6.25 -6.45 3.17
CA ILE A 36 6.76 -7.50 2.27
C ILE A 36 8.28 -7.33 2.08
N LEU A 37 8.75 -6.12 1.78
CA LEU A 37 10.17 -5.87 1.56
C LEU A 37 11.02 -6.04 2.80
N SER A 38 10.50 -5.83 4.01
CA SER A 38 11.25 -6.04 5.25
C SER A 38 11.49 -7.54 5.49
N GLU A 39 10.48 -8.33 5.14
CA GLU A 39 10.33 -9.73 5.54
C GLU A 39 10.99 -10.69 4.55
N PHE A 40 10.79 -10.46 3.25
CA PHE A 40 11.41 -11.30 2.24
C PHE A 40 12.90 -10.99 2.16
N ARG A 41 13.75 -11.98 2.45
CA ARG A 41 15.21 -11.78 2.44
C ARG A 41 15.73 -11.46 1.05
N THR A 42 15.12 -12.05 0.02
CA THR A 42 15.51 -11.79 -1.35
C THR A 42 14.34 -11.35 -2.21
N VAL A 43 14.64 -10.43 -3.12
CA VAL A 43 13.74 -9.98 -4.16
C VAL A 43 14.55 -10.00 -5.45
N THR A 44 14.11 -10.78 -6.43
CA THR A 44 14.87 -11.04 -7.65
C THR A 44 13.97 -10.91 -8.86
N LEU A 45 14.45 -10.24 -9.89
CA LEU A 45 13.80 -10.26 -11.19
C LEU A 45 14.01 -11.62 -11.83
N VAL A 46 12.96 -12.20 -12.39
CA VAL A 46 13.03 -13.47 -13.11
C VAL A 46 12.38 -13.32 -14.47
N GLU A 47 12.93 -13.94 -15.49
CA GLU A 47 12.48 -13.83 -16.87
C GLU A 47 11.94 -15.16 -17.35
N VAL A 48 10.74 -15.16 -17.93
CA VAL A 48 10.11 -16.36 -18.50
C VAL A 48 10.99 -16.90 -19.63
N ASP A 49 11.53 -18.11 -19.44
CA ASP A 49 12.32 -18.83 -20.45
C ASP A 49 11.45 -19.80 -21.25
N LYS A 50 10.57 -20.52 -20.56
CA LYS A 50 9.67 -21.52 -21.19
C LYS A 50 8.28 -21.43 -20.60
N VAL A 51 7.30 -21.61 -21.48
CA VAL A 51 5.88 -21.58 -21.16
C VAL A 51 5.23 -22.89 -21.58
N ASP A 52 4.46 -23.49 -20.68
CA ASP A 52 3.51 -24.57 -20.92
C ASP A 52 2.14 -24.11 -20.38
N LEU A 53 1.39 -23.38 -21.20
CA LEU A 53 0.07 -22.85 -20.81
C LEU A 53 -0.94 -23.95 -20.51
N ALA A 54 -0.83 -25.12 -21.17
CA ALA A 54 -1.76 -26.23 -20.98
C ALA A 54 -1.70 -26.79 -19.56
N ARG A 55 -0.50 -26.79 -18.95
CA ARG A 55 -0.32 -27.17 -17.56
C ARG A 55 -0.32 -25.95 -16.63
N GLY A 56 -0.03 -24.77 -17.15
CA GLY A 56 0.31 -23.58 -16.38
C GLY A 56 1.72 -23.64 -15.79
N GLY A 57 2.62 -24.34 -16.48
CA GLY A 57 4.01 -24.48 -16.11
C GLY A 57 4.87 -23.38 -16.74
N PHE A 58 5.71 -22.74 -15.93
CA PHE A 58 6.62 -21.70 -16.35
C PHE A 58 8.02 -22.00 -15.83
N ARG A 59 9.03 -21.91 -16.70
CA ARG A 59 10.43 -21.88 -16.26
C ARG A 59 10.94 -20.47 -16.40
N PHE A 60 11.67 -20.01 -15.41
CA PHE A 60 12.29 -18.70 -15.41
C PHE A 60 13.79 -18.79 -15.24
N LYS A 61 14.49 -17.93 -15.98
CA LYS A 61 15.88 -17.59 -15.74
C LYS A 61 15.95 -16.56 -14.63
N LEU A 62 16.94 -16.69 -13.76
CA LEU A 62 17.22 -15.65 -12.77
C LEU A 62 17.82 -14.43 -13.47
N GLY A 63 17.20 -13.28 -13.22
CA GLY A 63 17.69 -11.98 -13.62
C GLY A 63 18.38 -11.26 -12.46
N LYS A 64 18.30 -9.92 -12.49
CA LYS A 64 18.97 -9.06 -11.51
C LYS A 64 18.35 -9.20 -10.11
N PRO A 65 19.15 -9.43 -9.06
CA PRO A 65 18.69 -9.31 -7.67
C PRO A 65 18.44 -7.83 -7.32
N LEU A 66 17.30 -7.55 -6.71
CA LEU A 66 16.94 -6.24 -6.14
C LEU A 66 17.28 -6.17 -4.65
N LYS A 67 17.06 -7.26 -3.91
CA LYS A 67 17.40 -7.41 -2.48
C LYS A 67 18.02 -8.78 -2.25
N GLY A 68 19.08 -8.84 -1.45
CA GLY A 68 19.72 -10.09 -1.04
C GLY A 68 20.34 -10.87 -2.21
N LYS A 69 20.82 -12.08 -1.92
CA LYS A 69 21.35 -13.00 -2.92
C LYS A 69 20.39 -14.20 -3.04
N PRO A 70 19.82 -14.48 -4.22
CA PRO A 70 18.94 -15.63 -4.40
C PRO A 70 19.71 -16.94 -4.19
N ASP A 71 19.07 -17.90 -3.53
CA ASP A 71 19.60 -19.26 -3.28
C ASP A 71 18.98 -20.30 -4.22
N LEU A 72 18.54 -19.86 -5.40
CA LEU A 72 17.94 -20.68 -6.44
C LEU A 72 18.88 -20.69 -7.64
N LYS A 73 18.86 -21.75 -8.46
CA LYS A 73 19.59 -21.80 -9.74
C LYS A 73 18.69 -21.42 -10.92
N ASP A 74 17.48 -21.94 -10.89
CA ASP A 74 16.37 -21.63 -11.78
C ASP A 74 15.08 -21.58 -10.96
N LEU A 75 14.02 -21.00 -11.53
CA LEU A 75 12.69 -20.98 -10.92
C LEU A 75 11.71 -21.69 -11.83
N LYS A 76 10.96 -22.64 -11.27
CA LYS A 76 9.91 -23.37 -11.98
C LYS A 76 8.60 -23.17 -11.23
N LEU A 77 7.63 -22.55 -11.87
CA LEU A 77 6.32 -22.28 -11.27
C LEU A 77 5.23 -23.04 -12.01
N GLN A 78 4.39 -23.73 -11.26
CA GLN A 78 3.12 -24.28 -11.69
C GLN A 78 2.04 -23.34 -11.18
N LEU A 79 1.56 -22.43 -12.01
CA LEU A 79 0.59 -21.41 -11.60
C LEU A 79 -0.84 -21.85 -11.93
N SER A 80 -1.75 -21.62 -10.99
CA SER A 80 -3.19 -21.76 -11.16
C SER A 80 -3.88 -20.43 -10.91
N TRP A 81 -4.88 -20.15 -11.74
CA TRP A 81 -5.64 -18.90 -11.74
C TRP A 81 -7.03 -19.06 -11.14
N GLY A 82 -7.44 -20.29 -10.81
CA GLY A 82 -8.77 -20.60 -10.29
C GLY A 82 -9.91 -20.08 -11.19
N ASP A 83 -11.01 -19.68 -10.57
CA ASP A 83 -12.20 -19.15 -11.27
C ASP A 83 -11.98 -17.76 -11.90
N ALA A 84 -10.81 -17.14 -11.69
CA ALA A 84 -10.47 -15.84 -12.25
C ALA A 84 -10.30 -15.86 -13.78
N GLY A 85 -10.17 -17.04 -14.38
CA GLY A 85 -9.77 -17.24 -15.77
C GLY A 85 -8.28 -16.97 -15.96
N ALA A 86 -7.65 -17.62 -16.95
CA ALA A 86 -6.24 -17.42 -17.26
C ALA A 86 -6.02 -15.96 -17.73
N PRO A 87 -5.32 -15.11 -16.95
CA PRO A 87 -5.02 -13.74 -17.36
C PRO A 87 -4.04 -13.71 -18.55
N PHE A 88 -3.38 -14.84 -18.81
CA PHE A 88 -2.27 -14.92 -19.75
C PHE A 88 -2.60 -15.82 -20.94
N LYS A 89 -3.67 -15.50 -21.68
CA LYS A 89 -3.95 -16.18 -22.97
C LYS A 89 -2.77 -16.07 -23.94
N ASP A 90 -1.94 -15.04 -23.75
CA ASP A 90 -0.81 -14.69 -24.62
C ASP A 90 0.55 -14.63 -23.85
N MET A 91 0.77 -15.47 -22.82
CA MET A 91 2.08 -15.51 -22.14
C MET A 91 3.17 -16.01 -23.09
N GLU A 92 4.29 -15.29 -23.13
CA GLU A 92 5.43 -15.59 -23.97
C GLU A 92 6.76 -15.51 -23.19
N ALA A 93 7.81 -16.06 -23.79
CA ALA A 93 9.16 -15.93 -23.25
C ALA A 93 9.62 -14.46 -23.26
N GLY A 94 10.51 -14.09 -22.33
CA GLY A 94 11.03 -12.74 -22.17
C GLY A 94 10.22 -11.85 -21.21
N ARG A 95 9.04 -12.29 -20.77
CA ARG A 95 8.26 -11.57 -19.75
C ARG A 95 8.98 -11.60 -18.40
N VAL A 96 9.02 -10.47 -17.72
CA VAL A 96 9.70 -10.33 -16.42
C VAL A 96 8.67 -10.41 -15.28
N ALA A 97 9.04 -11.12 -14.21
CA ALA A 97 8.34 -11.15 -12.94
C ALA A 97 9.24 -10.66 -11.81
N VAL A 98 8.63 -10.21 -10.71
CA VAL A 98 9.34 -9.96 -9.45
C VAL A 98 9.06 -11.14 -8.53
N HIS A 99 10.10 -11.88 -8.17
CA HIS A 99 10.00 -13.03 -7.26
C HIS A 99 10.60 -12.69 -5.90
N PHE A 100 9.79 -12.83 -4.86
CA PHE A 100 10.13 -12.60 -3.47
C PHE A 100 10.30 -13.96 -2.81
N THR A 101 11.48 -14.23 -2.26
CA THR A 101 11.77 -15.50 -1.61
C THR A 101 12.16 -15.33 -0.15
N GLN A 102 11.80 -16.39 0.58
CA GLN A 102 11.94 -16.57 2.02
C GLN A 102 10.94 -15.76 2.84
N SER A 103 10.36 -16.41 3.85
CA SER A 103 9.97 -15.73 5.08
C SER A 103 10.76 -16.31 6.25
N CYS A 104 11.29 -15.36 7.01
CA CYS A 104 12.08 -15.30 8.22
C CYS A 104 12.25 -16.56 9.09
N ASP A 105 13.52 -16.84 9.42
CA ASP A 105 13.86 -17.27 10.77
C ASP A 105 13.06 -16.39 11.76
N PRO A 106 12.21 -16.95 12.64
CA PRO A 106 11.33 -16.19 13.54
C PRO A 106 12.04 -15.09 14.35
N LYS A 107 13.37 -15.20 14.48
CA LYS A 107 14.25 -14.25 15.19
C LYS A 107 14.47 -12.91 14.47
N LEU A 108 14.07 -12.76 13.20
CA LEU A 108 14.31 -11.55 12.40
C LEU A 108 13.06 -10.68 12.22
N LEU A 109 11.93 -11.04 12.83
CA LEU A 109 10.68 -10.29 12.70
C LEU A 109 10.76 -8.95 13.47
N PRO A 110 10.36 -7.83 12.86
CA PRO A 110 10.17 -6.57 13.59
C PRO A 110 8.99 -6.67 14.57
N ALA A 111 9.02 -5.90 15.65
CA ALA A 111 7.90 -5.84 16.59
C ALA A 111 6.64 -5.27 15.90
N GLY A 112 5.50 -5.95 16.01
CA GLY A 112 4.20 -5.47 15.52
C GLY A 112 3.69 -6.08 14.20
N THR A 113 4.16 -7.27 13.82
CA THR A 113 3.65 -8.04 12.67
C THR A 113 2.15 -8.32 12.78
N THR A 114 1.47 -8.39 11.64
CA THR A 114 0.00 -8.55 11.61
C THR A 114 -0.38 -10.05 11.52
N PRO A 115 -1.50 -10.51 12.10
CA PRO A 115 -1.85 -11.95 12.11
C PRO A 115 -2.03 -12.56 10.70
N ALA A 116 -2.47 -11.77 9.73
CA ALA A 116 -2.55 -12.19 8.32
C ALA A 116 -1.15 -12.48 7.74
N PHE A 117 -0.15 -11.75 8.22
CA PHE A 117 1.24 -11.86 7.83
C PHE A 117 1.96 -13.02 8.56
N GLU A 118 1.61 -13.30 9.82
CA GLU A 118 2.09 -14.46 10.59
C GLU A 118 1.79 -15.81 9.88
N ASN A 119 0.62 -15.93 9.26
CA ASN A 119 0.25 -17.12 8.48
C ASN A 119 1.07 -17.30 7.19
N LEU A 120 1.47 -16.20 6.53
CA LEU A 120 2.39 -16.25 5.38
C LEU A 120 3.78 -16.72 5.81
N ILE A 121 4.25 -16.23 6.98
CA ILE A 121 5.54 -16.60 7.58
C ILE A 121 5.58 -18.10 7.91
N ALA A 122 4.54 -18.62 8.58
CA ALA A 122 4.46 -20.02 8.99
C ALA A 122 4.57 -21.03 7.83
N GLN A 123 4.17 -20.62 6.62
CA GLN A 123 4.10 -21.49 5.44
C GLN A 123 5.40 -21.49 4.60
N ARG A 124 6.42 -20.69 4.95
CA ARG A 124 7.62 -20.47 4.09
C ARG A 124 7.24 -20.03 2.68
N ALA A 125 6.17 -19.25 2.58
CA ALA A 125 5.61 -18.80 1.32
C ALA A 125 6.61 -17.95 0.52
N CYS A 126 6.58 -18.09 -0.80
CA CYS A 126 7.16 -17.14 -1.75
C CYS A 126 6.04 -16.31 -2.39
N LEU A 127 6.35 -15.11 -2.84
CA LEU A 127 5.44 -14.30 -3.65
C LEU A 127 6.02 -14.10 -5.03
N THR A 128 5.17 -14.14 -6.05
CA THR A 128 5.56 -13.79 -7.42
C THR A 128 4.58 -12.78 -7.96
N PHE A 129 5.09 -11.65 -8.44
CA PHE A 129 4.30 -10.68 -9.19
C PHE A 129 4.64 -10.81 -10.67
N LEU A 130 3.68 -11.27 -11.46
CA LEU A 130 3.82 -11.49 -12.89
C LEU A 130 2.61 -10.90 -13.59
N ASP A 131 2.87 -9.97 -14.51
CA ASP A 131 1.88 -9.39 -15.42
C ASP A 131 0.60 -8.93 -14.69
N GLY A 132 0.80 -8.05 -13.71
CA GLY A 132 -0.28 -7.43 -12.93
C GLY A 132 -0.88 -8.33 -11.85
N SER A 133 -0.49 -9.61 -11.78
CA SER A 133 -1.07 -10.59 -10.87
C SER A 133 -0.10 -11.01 -9.78
N TRP A 134 -0.59 -11.07 -8.55
CA TRP A 134 0.10 -11.64 -7.41
C TRP A 134 -0.18 -13.14 -7.29
N PHE A 135 0.88 -13.92 -7.12
CA PHE A 135 0.82 -15.35 -6.86
C PHE A 135 1.48 -15.67 -5.52
N HIS A 136 0.77 -16.43 -4.70
CA HIS A 136 1.32 -17.09 -3.53
C HIS A 136 1.88 -18.44 -3.98
N THR A 137 3.19 -18.61 -3.88
CA THR A 137 3.92 -19.78 -4.38
C THR A 137 4.56 -20.58 -3.25
N MET A 138 4.41 -21.89 -3.28
CA MET A 138 4.90 -22.82 -2.27
C MET A 138 5.91 -23.79 -2.90
N PRO A 139 7.08 -24.03 -2.27
CA PRO A 139 8.05 -24.98 -2.79
C PRO A 139 7.51 -26.42 -2.74
N GLY A 140 7.57 -27.11 -3.87
CA GLY A 140 7.32 -28.55 -3.99
C GLY A 140 8.57 -29.39 -3.78
N THR A 141 8.40 -30.70 -3.72
CA THR A 141 9.49 -31.67 -3.49
C THR A 141 10.24 -32.06 -4.76
N ASP A 142 9.71 -31.72 -5.92
CA ASP A 142 10.22 -32.04 -7.27
C ASP A 142 10.97 -30.85 -7.92
N GLY A 143 11.22 -29.80 -7.14
CA GLY A 143 11.83 -28.56 -7.62
C GLY A 143 10.90 -27.61 -8.38
N TRP A 144 9.60 -27.95 -8.50
CA TRP A 144 8.57 -27.00 -8.90
C TRP A 144 7.99 -26.29 -7.68
N GLN A 145 7.55 -25.05 -7.86
CA GLN A 145 6.72 -24.36 -6.88
C GLN A 145 5.29 -24.26 -7.41
N SER A 146 4.30 -24.60 -6.58
CA SER A 146 2.90 -24.43 -6.93
C SER A 146 2.42 -23.05 -6.52
N GLY A 147 1.74 -22.34 -7.41
CA GLY A 147 1.28 -20.98 -7.19
C GLY A 147 -0.21 -20.81 -7.39
N THR A 148 -0.86 -20.05 -6.51
CA THR A 148 -2.26 -19.64 -6.66
C THR A 148 -2.38 -18.12 -6.62
N VAL A 149 -3.31 -17.58 -7.41
CA VAL A 149 -3.55 -16.13 -7.49
C VAL A 149 -4.04 -15.57 -6.15
N ARG A 150 -3.58 -14.36 -5.79
CA ARG A 150 -3.92 -13.63 -4.56
C ARG A 150 -4.47 -12.24 -4.88
N ARG A 151 -5.78 -12.15 -5.10
CA ARG A 151 -6.47 -10.89 -5.39
C ARG A 151 -6.51 -9.91 -4.21
N ASP A 152 -6.29 -10.40 -3.01
CA ASP A 152 -6.13 -9.60 -1.79
C ASP A 152 -4.86 -8.75 -1.81
N PHE A 153 -3.79 -9.22 -2.48
CA PHE A 153 -2.55 -8.45 -2.66
C PHE A 153 -2.69 -7.31 -3.67
N GLU A 154 -3.77 -7.23 -4.44
CA GLU A 154 -4.09 -6.04 -5.23
C GLU A 154 -4.29 -4.81 -4.32
N GLN A 155 -4.62 -5.00 -3.02
CA GLN A 155 -4.67 -3.91 -2.04
C GLN A 155 -3.28 -3.44 -1.58
N VAL A 156 -2.22 -4.16 -1.95
CA VAL A 156 -0.81 -3.77 -1.72
C VAL A 156 -0.29 -2.98 -2.91
N PHE A 157 -0.47 -3.53 -4.12
CA PHE A 157 0.05 -2.93 -5.33
C PHE A 157 -0.72 -3.43 -6.55
N VAL A 158 -1.04 -2.52 -7.45
CA VAL A 158 -1.57 -2.77 -8.79
C VAL A 158 -0.71 -2.01 -9.80
N GLY A 159 -0.28 -2.68 -10.87
CA GLY A 159 0.53 -2.06 -11.91
C GLY A 159 1.28 -3.10 -12.72
N THR A 160 2.28 -2.64 -13.45
CA THR A 160 3.18 -3.47 -14.25
C THR A 160 4.35 -3.99 -13.41
N THR A 161 5.03 -5.04 -13.89
CA THR A 161 6.28 -5.51 -13.28
C THR A 161 7.33 -4.39 -13.23
N ALA A 162 7.40 -3.54 -14.25
CA ALA A 162 8.35 -2.43 -14.31
C ALA A 162 8.10 -1.39 -13.20
N GLU A 163 6.83 -1.02 -12.98
CA GLU A 163 6.44 -0.11 -11.90
C GLU A 163 6.72 -0.70 -10.52
N LEU A 164 6.44 -2.00 -10.31
CA LEU A 164 6.77 -2.66 -9.05
C LEU A 164 8.28 -2.68 -8.83
N THR A 165 9.05 -3.01 -9.86
CA THR A 165 10.52 -3.05 -9.82
C THR A 165 11.10 -1.70 -9.43
N ASP A 166 10.61 -0.62 -10.04
CA ASP A 166 11.03 0.75 -9.71
C ASP A 166 10.65 1.12 -8.27
N ALA A 167 9.42 0.81 -7.84
CA ALA A 167 8.97 1.05 -6.48
C ALA A 167 9.84 0.32 -5.44
N VAL A 168 10.13 -0.96 -5.67
CA VAL A 168 11.02 -1.75 -4.81
C VAL A 168 12.42 -1.16 -4.76
N ALA A 169 13.00 -0.81 -5.92
CA ALA A 169 14.34 -0.24 -5.99
C ALA A 169 14.45 1.14 -5.31
N LYS A 170 13.38 1.96 -5.36
CA LYS A 170 13.30 3.23 -4.63
C LYS A 170 13.19 3.02 -3.13
N LEU A 171 12.29 2.14 -2.69
CA LEU A 171 12.12 1.81 -1.27
C LEU A 171 13.44 1.31 -0.66
N LEU A 172 14.14 0.38 -1.32
CA LEU A 172 15.44 -0.14 -0.85
C LEU A 172 16.57 0.90 -0.82
N ARG A 173 16.35 2.10 -1.38
CA ARG A 173 17.25 3.28 -1.28
C ARG A 173 16.71 4.33 -0.31
N ASP A 174 15.82 3.93 0.60
CA ASP A 174 15.15 4.78 1.59
C ASP A 174 14.34 5.95 0.97
N GLN A 175 13.87 5.77 -0.27
CA GLN A 175 12.98 6.72 -0.93
C GLN A 175 11.54 6.30 -0.76
N ASP A 176 10.69 7.26 -0.40
CA ASP A 176 9.25 7.05 -0.38
C ASP A 176 8.72 6.88 -1.80
N VAL A 177 7.72 6.03 -1.97
CA VAL A 177 7.11 5.74 -3.27
C VAL A 177 5.61 5.97 -3.22
N THR A 178 5.07 6.53 -4.29
CA THR A 178 3.62 6.64 -4.50
C THR A 178 3.21 5.60 -5.53
N VAL A 179 2.41 4.63 -5.13
CA VAL A 179 1.98 3.50 -5.97
C VAL A 179 0.47 3.38 -5.99
N ARG A 180 -0.04 2.63 -6.96
CA ARG A 180 -1.46 2.30 -7.06
C ARG A 180 -1.75 1.04 -6.27
N CYS A 181 -2.89 1.01 -5.60
CA CYS A 181 -3.44 -0.20 -5.03
C CYS A 181 -4.96 -0.19 -5.15
N ARG A 182 -5.55 -1.37 -5.07
CA ARG A 182 -7.01 -1.49 -4.98
C ARG A 182 -7.49 -0.97 -3.64
N ARG A 183 -8.58 -0.22 -3.70
CA ARG A 183 -9.10 0.51 -2.54
C ARG A 183 -9.85 -0.39 -1.57
N ARG A 184 -10.64 -1.33 -2.11
CA ARG A 184 -11.42 -2.31 -1.36
C ARG A 184 -11.31 -3.67 -2.02
N GLN A 185 -11.52 -4.72 -1.26
CA GLN A 185 -11.63 -6.07 -1.81
C GLN A 185 -12.77 -6.12 -2.86
N ASN A 186 -12.51 -6.74 -4.01
CA ASN A 186 -13.47 -6.90 -5.11
C ASN A 186 -14.05 -5.61 -5.72
N ALA A 187 -13.49 -4.43 -5.42
CA ALA A 187 -13.86 -3.18 -6.08
C ALA A 187 -12.93 -2.89 -7.26
N ALA A 188 -13.43 -2.27 -8.34
CA ALA A 188 -12.59 -1.78 -9.43
C ALA A 188 -11.86 -0.46 -9.08
N GLU A 189 -12.21 0.16 -7.95
CA GLU A 189 -11.63 1.43 -7.51
C GLU A 189 -10.14 1.28 -7.17
N ILE A 190 -9.32 2.06 -7.86
CA ILE A 190 -7.89 2.20 -7.61
C ILE A 190 -7.65 3.49 -6.85
N GLN A 191 -6.78 3.42 -5.86
CA GLN A 191 -6.29 4.57 -5.11
C GLN A 191 -4.77 4.67 -5.18
N TRP A 192 -4.26 5.86 -4.85
CA TRP A 192 -2.84 6.13 -4.74
C TRP A 192 -2.44 6.16 -3.27
N VAL A 193 -1.36 5.44 -2.95
CA VAL A 193 -0.84 5.36 -1.60
C VAL A 193 0.66 5.63 -1.60
N ARG A 194 1.12 6.32 -0.57
CA ARG A 194 2.52 6.54 -0.27
C ARG A 194 3.01 5.48 0.71
N TYR A 195 4.08 4.82 0.34
CA TYR A 195 4.80 3.85 1.16
C TYR A 195 6.19 4.38 1.54
N SER A 196 6.65 4.00 2.74
CA SER A 196 7.98 4.31 3.26
C SER A 196 8.50 3.14 4.08
N LEU A 197 9.79 2.78 3.91
CA LEU A 197 10.44 1.80 4.80
C LEU A 197 10.62 2.33 6.24
N LYS A 198 10.57 3.65 6.44
CA LYS A 198 10.67 4.27 7.79
C LYS A 198 9.42 4.04 8.64
N ALA A 199 8.29 3.78 7.98
CA ALA A 199 7.03 3.45 8.62
C ALA A 199 6.38 2.32 7.82
N PRO A 200 6.92 1.08 7.92
CA PRO A 200 6.57 0.01 7.00
C PRO A 200 5.10 -0.37 7.10
N ASN A 201 4.49 -0.21 8.27
CA ASN A 201 3.08 -0.57 8.49
C ASN A 201 2.09 0.54 8.08
N ASN A 202 2.59 1.66 7.55
CA ASN A 202 1.76 2.77 7.12
C ASN A 202 1.40 2.67 5.63
N LYS A 203 0.10 2.82 5.35
CA LYS A 203 -0.46 2.95 4.01
C LYS A 203 -1.14 4.31 3.94
N LEU A 204 -0.36 5.34 3.57
CA LEU A 204 -0.85 6.71 3.59
C LEU A 204 -1.53 7.04 2.27
N LEU A 205 -2.75 7.57 2.31
CA LEU A 205 -3.41 8.05 1.10
C LEU A 205 -2.59 9.17 0.45
N ALA A 206 -2.47 9.13 -0.88
CA ALA A 206 -1.75 10.12 -1.66
C ALA A 206 -2.61 10.62 -2.84
N ARG A 207 -2.26 11.80 -3.36
CA ARG A 207 -2.81 12.25 -4.64
C ARG A 207 -2.17 11.48 -5.78
N ALA A 208 -2.93 11.34 -6.88
CA ALA A 208 -2.36 10.80 -8.11
C ALA A 208 -1.18 11.69 -8.57
N PRO A 209 -0.01 11.11 -8.91
CA PRO A 209 1.13 11.88 -9.42
C PRO A 209 0.81 12.68 -10.70
N SER A 210 -0.19 12.24 -11.46
CA SER A 210 -0.68 12.91 -12.66
C SER A 210 -1.79 13.92 -12.40
N ALA A 211 -2.28 14.05 -11.17
CA ALA A 211 -3.31 15.04 -10.85
C ALA A 211 -2.75 16.46 -10.99
N PRO A 212 -3.57 17.45 -11.41
CA PRO A 212 -3.16 18.84 -11.43
C PRO A 212 -2.63 19.28 -10.07
N ALA A 213 -1.59 20.12 -10.04
CA ALA A 213 -1.12 20.70 -8.79
C ALA A 213 -2.29 21.37 -8.06
N ALA A 214 -2.38 21.23 -6.73
CA ALA A 214 -3.52 21.78 -6.01
C ALA A 214 -3.67 23.30 -6.24
N SER A 215 -2.54 24.00 -6.41
CA SER A 215 -2.44 25.43 -6.71
C SER A 215 -2.84 25.82 -8.14
N SER A 216 -2.97 24.86 -9.07
CA SER A 216 -3.38 25.16 -10.44
C SER A 216 -4.89 25.24 -10.63
N ARG A 217 -5.67 25.02 -9.56
CA ARG A 217 -7.13 25.10 -9.56
C ARG A 217 -7.61 26.03 -8.43
N PRO A 218 -8.74 26.73 -8.59
CA PRO A 218 -9.34 27.51 -7.51
C PRO A 218 -9.64 26.65 -6.29
N VAL A 219 -9.40 27.19 -5.10
CA VAL A 219 -9.72 26.51 -3.82
C VAL A 219 -11.20 26.12 -3.73
N ALA A 220 -12.08 26.95 -4.31
CA ALA A 220 -13.53 26.73 -4.34
C ALA A 220 -13.92 25.43 -5.05
N ASP A 221 -13.16 25.00 -6.07
CA ASP A 221 -13.43 23.75 -6.78
C ASP A 221 -13.18 22.55 -5.87
N TRP A 222 -12.07 22.56 -5.13
CA TRP A 222 -11.77 21.51 -4.16
C TRP A 222 -12.80 21.47 -3.02
N ILE A 223 -13.27 22.65 -2.57
CA ILE A 223 -14.35 22.75 -1.58
C ILE A 223 -15.65 22.12 -2.10
N ALA A 224 -15.98 22.32 -3.38
CA ALA A 224 -17.18 21.73 -3.98
C ALA A 224 -17.06 20.19 -4.07
N GLU A 225 -15.89 19.68 -4.45
CA GLU A 225 -15.61 18.24 -4.56
C GLU A 225 -15.64 17.50 -3.22
N LEU A 226 -15.52 18.18 -2.07
CA LEU A 226 -15.76 17.59 -0.74
C LEU A 226 -17.20 17.06 -0.54
N LYS A 227 -18.12 17.37 -1.46
CA LYS A 227 -19.52 16.89 -1.44
C LYS A 227 -19.83 15.91 -2.57
N ASP A 228 -18.82 15.47 -3.32
CA ASP A 228 -19.00 14.55 -4.44
C ASP A 228 -19.59 13.21 -3.97
N ALA A 229 -20.37 12.55 -4.83
CA ALA A 229 -20.96 11.24 -4.53
C ALA A 229 -19.87 10.17 -4.31
N SER A 230 -18.76 10.27 -5.04
CA SER A 230 -17.61 9.39 -4.92
C SER A 230 -16.76 9.76 -3.71
N SER A 231 -16.64 8.83 -2.77
CA SER A 231 -15.73 8.96 -1.62
C SER A 231 -14.27 9.13 -2.04
N LEU A 232 -13.86 8.54 -3.17
CA LEU A 232 -12.52 8.74 -3.70
C LEU A 232 -12.29 10.19 -4.13
N VAL A 233 -13.27 10.83 -4.79
CA VAL A 233 -13.19 12.24 -5.18
C VAL A 233 -13.13 13.14 -3.94
N ARG A 234 -14.00 12.90 -2.96
CA ARG A 234 -13.98 13.66 -1.68
C ARG A 234 -12.62 13.57 -0.98
N ALA A 235 -12.01 12.37 -0.91
CA ALA A 235 -10.71 12.18 -0.30
C ALA A 235 -9.59 12.88 -1.08
N GLN A 236 -9.62 12.83 -2.41
CA GLN A 236 -8.64 13.53 -3.26
C GLN A 236 -8.76 15.06 -3.15
N ALA A 237 -9.98 15.59 -3.03
CA ALA A 237 -10.22 17.00 -2.81
C ALA A 237 -9.67 17.47 -1.46
N ALA A 238 -9.91 16.70 -0.39
CA ALA A 238 -9.31 16.97 0.92
C ALA A 238 -7.77 16.95 0.87
N LEU A 239 -7.17 15.97 0.19
CA LEU A 239 -5.70 15.96 0.02
C LEU A 239 -5.19 17.14 -0.81
N ALA A 240 -5.92 17.59 -1.84
CA ALA A 240 -5.54 18.78 -2.58
C ALA A 240 -5.57 20.03 -1.68
N LEU A 241 -6.58 20.15 -0.82
CA LEU A 241 -6.66 21.22 0.18
C LEU A 241 -5.50 21.15 1.19
N ALA A 242 -5.04 19.95 1.55
CA ALA A 242 -3.86 19.77 2.38
C ALA A 242 -2.57 20.27 1.70
N GLU A 243 -2.40 19.97 0.41
CA GLU A 243 -1.23 20.41 -0.37
C GLU A 243 -1.13 21.93 -0.53
N LEU A 244 -2.25 22.65 -0.42
CA LEU A 244 -2.28 24.11 -0.40
C LEU A 244 -1.75 24.71 0.91
N GLY A 245 -1.62 23.90 1.97
CA GLY A 245 -1.17 24.35 3.29
C GLY A 245 -2.03 25.51 3.81
N PRO A 246 -1.43 26.61 4.32
CA PRO A 246 -2.17 27.75 4.85
C PRO A 246 -3.19 28.37 3.88
N ALA A 247 -2.96 28.30 2.56
CA ALA A 247 -3.90 28.81 1.57
C ALA A 247 -5.21 28.01 1.51
N GLY A 248 -5.18 26.74 1.95
CA GLY A 248 -6.35 25.88 2.07
C GLY A 248 -7.23 26.17 3.29
N ARG A 249 -6.82 27.05 4.22
CA ARG A 249 -7.55 27.31 5.48
C ARG A 249 -8.99 27.77 5.26
N VAL A 250 -9.28 28.47 4.16
CA VAL A 250 -10.64 28.88 3.80
C VAL A 250 -11.61 27.70 3.66
N ALA A 251 -11.10 26.48 3.45
CA ALA A 251 -11.88 25.25 3.38
C ALA A 251 -12.21 24.64 4.75
N GLU A 252 -11.73 25.17 5.87
CA GLU A 252 -11.98 24.63 7.21
C GLU A 252 -13.47 24.33 7.48
N PRO A 253 -14.43 25.24 7.20
CA PRO A 253 -15.85 24.95 7.42
C PRO A 253 -16.39 23.79 6.57
N ALA A 254 -15.79 23.53 5.41
CA ALA A 254 -16.16 22.43 4.52
C ALA A 254 -15.45 21.11 4.87
N LEU A 255 -14.25 21.19 5.46
CA LEU A 255 -13.48 20.04 5.94
C LEU A 255 -14.03 19.49 7.26
N THR A 256 -14.60 20.33 8.13
CA THR A 256 -15.15 19.91 9.42
C THR A 256 -16.23 18.81 9.28
N PRO A 257 -17.23 18.91 8.39
CA PRO A 257 -18.16 17.81 8.14
C PRO A 257 -17.49 16.54 7.60
N ALA A 258 -16.42 16.66 6.82
CA ALA A 258 -15.70 15.52 6.24
C ALA A 258 -14.97 14.67 7.29
N LEU A 259 -14.69 15.22 8.48
CA LEU A 259 -14.22 14.44 9.63
C LEU A 259 -15.21 13.38 10.12
N ARG A 260 -16.49 13.53 9.76
CA ARG A 260 -17.57 12.57 10.07
C ARG A 260 -18.06 11.82 8.84
N ASP A 261 -17.30 11.84 7.75
CA ASP A 261 -17.66 11.11 6.53
C ASP A 261 -17.79 9.61 6.83
N ALA A 262 -18.74 8.95 6.16
CA ALA A 262 -18.92 7.50 6.28
C ALA A 262 -17.67 6.73 5.85
N ASP A 263 -16.92 7.29 4.90
CA ASP A 263 -15.71 6.69 4.37
C ASP A 263 -14.47 7.04 5.22
N PRO A 264 -13.72 6.03 5.70
CA PRO A 264 -12.57 6.26 6.57
C PRO A 264 -11.42 7.01 5.89
N GLU A 265 -11.23 6.86 4.57
CA GLU A 265 -10.17 7.57 3.83
C GLU A 265 -10.50 9.06 3.69
N VAL A 266 -11.78 9.40 3.52
CA VAL A 266 -12.22 10.80 3.52
C VAL A 266 -11.98 11.43 4.89
N ARG A 267 -12.31 10.74 5.98
CA ARG A 267 -12.03 11.23 7.34
C ARG A 267 -10.55 11.48 7.57
N TYR A 268 -9.69 10.54 7.16
CA TYR A 268 -8.24 10.71 7.24
C TYR A 268 -7.76 11.90 6.42
N ALA A 269 -8.18 12.00 5.16
CA ALA A 269 -7.78 13.11 4.30
C ALA A 269 -8.22 14.47 4.87
N ALA A 270 -9.40 14.54 5.50
CA ALA A 270 -9.87 15.74 6.19
C ALA A 270 -8.99 16.10 7.40
N VAL A 271 -8.55 15.12 8.20
CA VAL A 271 -7.59 15.34 9.30
C VAL A 271 -6.27 15.88 8.76
N VAL A 272 -5.75 15.27 7.69
CA VAL A 272 -4.50 15.70 7.04
C VAL A 272 -4.63 17.14 6.52
N ALA A 273 -5.76 17.46 5.88
CA ALA A 273 -6.02 18.80 5.37
C ALA A 273 -6.08 19.84 6.48
N LEU A 274 -6.87 19.60 7.51
CA LEU A 274 -6.97 20.52 8.65
C LEU A 274 -5.61 20.72 9.32
N GLY A 275 -4.85 19.64 9.55
CA GLY A 275 -3.49 19.72 10.09
C GLY A 275 -2.52 20.53 9.23
N ALA A 276 -2.61 20.44 7.90
CA ALA A 276 -1.74 21.20 7.00
C ALA A 276 -2.12 22.69 6.86
N THR A 277 -3.37 23.06 7.14
CA THR A 277 -3.86 24.44 6.97
C THR A 277 -3.50 25.40 8.13
N VAL A 278 -2.99 24.87 9.24
CA VAL A 278 -2.61 25.62 10.43
C VAL A 278 -1.13 25.42 10.75
N PRO A 279 -0.34 26.50 10.85
CA PRO A 279 1.08 26.42 11.14
C PRO A 279 1.36 26.04 12.61
N GLU A 280 0.42 26.29 13.54
CA GLU A 280 0.56 25.85 14.93
C GLU A 280 -0.23 24.56 15.22
N ALA A 281 0.47 23.55 15.75
CA ALA A 281 -0.10 22.26 16.12
C ALA A 281 -1.25 22.37 17.14
N GLN A 282 -1.17 23.33 18.08
CA GLN A 282 -2.23 23.53 19.08
C GLN A 282 -3.55 24.00 18.45
N THR A 283 -3.47 24.90 17.47
CA THR A 283 -4.64 25.39 16.73
C THR A 283 -5.28 24.27 15.89
N ALA A 284 -4.47 23.35 15.34
CA ALA A 284 -4.96 22.16 14.66
C ALA A 284 -5.73 21.23 15.60
N VAL A 285 -5.19 20.99 16.79
CA VAL A 285 -5.84 20.17 17.82
C VAL A 285 -7.16 20.80 18.28
N ASP A 286 -7.17 22.12 18.52
CA ASP A 286 -8.39 22.83 18.93
C ASP A 286 -9.46 22.81 17.83
N GLY A 287 -9.06 22.91 16.55
CA GLY A 287 -9.95 22.77 15.40
C GLY A 287 -10.56 21.36 15.30
N LEU A 288 -9.72 20.32 15.44
CA LEU A 288 -10.19 18.93 15.48
C LEU A 288 -11.08 18.63 16.69
N ALA A 289 -10.83 19.26 17.85
CA ALA A 289 -11.63 19.08 19.06
C ALA A 289 -13.04 19.72 18.97
N ARG A 290 -13.20 20.75 18.14
CA ARG A 290 -14.49 21.41 17.88
C ARG A 290 -15.34 20.67 16.86
N ALA A 291 -14.72 19.80 16.07
CA ALA A 291 -15.33 19.17 14.90
C ALA A 291 -16.42 18.17 15.26
#